data_AF-A0A7U7ZU31-F1
#
_entry.id   AF-A0A7U7ZU31-F1
#
_cell.length_a   1.000
_cell.length_b   1.000
_cell.length_c   1.000
_cell.angle_alpha   90.00
_cell.angle_beta   90.00
_cell.angle_gamma   90.00
#
_symmetry.space_group_name_H-M   'P 1'
#
loop_
_entity.id
_entity.type
_entity.pdbx_description
1 polymer ?
#
loop_
_entity_poly.entity_id
_entity_poly.type
_entity_poly.pdbx_seq_one_letter_code
_entity_poly.pdbx_strand_id
1 'polypeptide(L)'
;SLASENTLNAGDVIDGGAGSDILKVDLKSNFTGLDSSGVIKGVEKISLLNSGLISRTFDAKGIKDVQTLALNSEKGIEVKNLANIADIELTNLQAANFNVDSIYADKVLDGSADVQNLKVNGVGAKGASVAITADKIENLSLNATGKDSFLKDITSKDVSVKGNANITLEVKAGVNSLDASASSGKVSADLKAADVKTVKGGSGDDKFVVGTKVANVNVDGGAGNDELVIKGSGTLKPTVANVEKVTLDATGDLTLAMNNAKDVSELNIKGDTGGVIVLNSNISSLNFLSTAEGTNAVTIDSENLATINYKAGTEAAEIKGNLTATKATNLTVNTDALANITSTGATLTANSATSMSLNINAEKTAQSLKLSATKLKDLAVVNKSVDGFTIKGDANSLDALSNLNVTTDGKFSFDTITGLVGVSTVTLSGANDKSAVTLGNLGSDKVTQGIALNASGLKAGLEVGNTVTKGSININLNAMSGDAKLGAANSETDNLSISVNGVEGKFETGALKAAASTTVSLTNVKGA
;
A
#
# COMPACT_ATOMS: atom_id res chain seq x y z
N SER A 1 -5.77 -28.43 -50.39
CA SER A 1 -5.99 -28.81 -48.98
C SER A 1 -4.92 -28.13 -48.15
N LEU A 2 -5.05 -27.95 -46.82
CA LEU A 2 -3.95 -27.35 -46.04
C LEU A 2 -2.64 -28.16 -46.14
N ALA A 3 -2.74 -29.47 -46.44
CA ALA A 3 -1.58 -30.32 -46.68
C ALA A 3 -0.82 -30.01 -47.98
N SER A 4 -1.47 -29.44 -49.00
CA SER A 4 -0.81 -29.06 -50.27
C SER A 4 -0.02 -27.76 -50.18
N GLU A 5 -0.10 -27.04 -49.06
CA GLU A 5 0.68 -25.82 -48.80
C GLU A 5 1.92 -26.09 -47.94
N ASN A 6 2.14 -27.34 -47.50
CA ASN A 6 3.35 -27.71 -46.77
C ASN A 6 4.56 -27.68 -47.71
N THR A 7 5.61 -26.97 -47.32
CA THR A 7 6.89 -26.98 -48.02
C THR A 7 7.95 -27.83 -47.30
N LEU A 8 7.70 -28.25 -46.06
CA LEU A 8 8.52 -29.20 -45.31
C LEU A 8 7.79 -30.54 -45.22
N ASN A 9 8.44 -31.60 -45.69
CA ASN A 9 7.92 -32.96 -45.78
C ASN A 9 8.84 -33.95 -45.05
N ALA A 10 8.30 -35.14 -44.75
CA ALA A 10 9.01 -36.15 -43.96
C ALA A 10 10.30 -36.68 -44.61
N GLY A 11 10.38 -36.69 -45.95
CA GLY A 11 11.54 -37.16 -46.71
C GLY A 11 12.54 -36.07 -47.12
N ASP A 12 12.37 -34.83 -46.64
CA ASP A 12 13.25 -33.73 -47.05
C ASP A 12 14.67 -33.89 -46.46
N VAL A 13 15.67 -33.51 -47.24
CA VAL A 13 17.09 -33.53 -46.85
C VAL A 13 17.62 -32.10 -46.81
N ILE A 14 17.87 -31.61 -45.59
CA ILE A 14 18.33 -30.25 -45.30
C ILE A 14 19.65 -30.33 -44.52
N ASP A 15 20.69 -29.69 -45.05
CA ASP A 15 22.01 -29.57 -44.44
C ASP A 15 22.39 -28.09 -44.40
N GLY A 16 22.48 -27.49 -43.20
CA GLY A 16 22.92 -26.10 -43.06
C GLY A 16 24.42 -25.92 -43.30
N GLY A 17 25.19 -27.01 -43.25
CA GLY A 17 26.64 -26.94 -43.44
C GLY A 17 27.36 -26.41 -42.20
N ALA A 18 28.35 -25.54 -42.41
CA ALA A 18 29.14 -24.95 -41.34
C ALA A 18 28.71 -23.50 -41.10
N GLY A 19 28.47 -23.14 -39.84
CA GLY A 19 28.06 -21.79 -39.47
C GLY A 19 27.01 -21.81 -38.39
N SER A 20 26.19 -20.75 -38.35
CA SER A 20 24.96 -20.72 -37.57
C SER A 20 23.81 -20.57 -38.54
N ASP A 21 23.05 -21.64 -38.68
CA ASP A 21 22.04 -21.83 -39.70
C ASP A 21 20.63 -21.83 -39.10
N ILE A 22 19.70 -21.23 -39.84
CA ILE A 22 18.31 -21.04 -39.40
C ILE A 22 17.35 -21.69 -40.39
N LEU A 23 16.64 -22.72 -39.94
CA LEU A 23 15.50 -23.27 -40.68
C LEU A 23 14.23 -22.50 -40.28
N LYS A 24 13.58 -21.83 -41.25
CA LYS A 24 12.30 -21.14 -41.04
C LYS A 24 11.16 -21.95 -41.65
N VAL A 25 10.14 -22.23 -40.86
CA VAL A 25 8.98 -23.05 -41.28
C VAL A 25 7.69 -22.32 -40.92
N ASP A 26 6.84 -22.10 -41.91
CA ASP A 26 5.45 -21.66 -41.72
C ASP A 26 4.55 -22.91 -41.65
N LEU A 27 4.10 -23.26 -40.45
CA LEU A 27 3.35 -24.47 -40.16
C LEU A 27 1.89 -24.33 -40.60
N LYS A 28 1.63 -24.61 -41.88
CA LYS A 28 0.26 -24.70 -42.42
C LYS A 28 -0.51 -25.92 -41.93
N SER A 29 0.19 -27.00 -41.58
CA SER A 29 -0.36 -28.20 -40.94
C SER A 29 0.65 -28.84 -39.97
N ASN A 30 0.28 -29.95 -39.33
CA ASN A 30 1.15 -30.63 -38.38
C ASN A 30 2.33 -31.33 -39.10
N PHE A 31 3.54 -31.21 -38.56
CA PHE A 31 4.70 -31.97 -38.99
C PHE A 31 4.89 -33.19 -38.09
N THR A 32 4.77 -34.38 -38.66
CA THR A 32 4.80 -35.65 -37.92
C THR A 32 6.21 -36.25 -37.75
N GLY A 33 7.25 -35.52 -38.17
CA GLY A 33 8.64 -35.95 -38.08
C GLY A 33 9.20 -36.45 -39.41
N LEU A 34 10.50 -36.71 -39.41
CA LEU A 34 11.21 -37.26 -40.57
C LEU A 34 10.91 -38.75 -40.74
N ASP A 35 10.83 -39.22 -41.99
CA ASP A 35 10.81 -40.63 -42.32
C ASP A 35 12.24 -41.18 -42.49
N SER A 36 12.40 -42.43 -42.95
CA SER A 36 13.72 -43.05 -43.12
C SER A 36 14.61 -42.40 -44.18
N SER A 37 14.05 -41.56 -45.05
CA SER A 37 14.75 -40.83 -46.11
C SER A 37 15.04 -39.36 -45.76
N GLY A 38 14.33 -38.80 -44.79
CA GLY A 38 14.49 -37.42 -44.35
C GLY A 38 15.69 -37.17 -43.44
N VAL A 39 16.33 -36.02 -43.60
CA VAL A 39 17.48 -35.58 -42.80
C VAL A 39 17.38 -34.08 -42.56
N ILE A 40 17.54 -33.64 -41.31
CA ILE A 40 17.83 -32.24 -40.97
C ILE A 40 19.06 -32.24 -40.07
N LYS A 41 20.15 -31.63 -40.51
CA LYS A 41 21.43 -31.55 -39.78
C LYS A 41 22.12 -30.20 -40.01
N GLY A 42 23.01 -29.83 -39.09
CA GLY A 42 23.73 -28.54 -39.14
C GLY A 42 22.77 -27.35 -39.11
N VAL A 43 21.68 -27.44 -38.35
CA VAL A 43 20.69 -26.36 -38.19
C VAL A 43 20.60 -26.04 -36.70
N GLU A 44 21.21 -24.94 -36.28
CA GLU A 44 21.28 -24.55 -34.88
C GLU A 44 20.00 -23.87 -34.40
N LYS A 45 19.25 -23.23 -35.31
CA LYS A 45 17.97 -22.59 -34.96
C LYS A 45 16.83 -23.05 -35.86
N ILE A 46 15.75 -23.49 -35.25
CA ILE A 46 14.48 -23.75 -35.93
C ILE A 46 13.49 -22.66 -35.54
N SER A 47 12.96 -21.96 -36.53
CA SER A 47 11.97 -20.90 -36.37
C SER A 47 10.64 -21.32 -36.97
N LEU A 48 9.68 -21.61 -36.10
CA LEU A 48 8.34 -22.07 -36.45
C LEU A 48 7.33 -20.92 -36.31
N LEU A 49 6.60 -20.65 -37.38
CA LEU A 49 5.48 -19.71 -37.42
C LEU A 49 4.18 -20.50 -37.55
N ASN A 50 3.22 -20.26 -36.66
CA ASN A 50 1.84 -20.71 -36.85
C ASN A 50 0.90 -19.50 -36.80
N SER A 51 0.53 -19.03 -37.99
CA SER A 51 -0.46 -17.95 -38.23
C SER A 51 -1.90 -18.46 -38.31
N GLY A 52 -2.11 -19.76 -38.12
CA GLY A 52 -3.43 -20.39 -38.17
C GLY A 52 -4.29 -20.11 -36.94
N LEU A 53 -5.56 -20.50 -37.04
CA LEU A 53 -6.56 -20.30 -35.98
C LEU A 53 -6.56 -21.41 -34.91
N ILE A 54 -5.73 -22.44 -35.07
CA ILE A 54 -5.60 -23.57 -34.16
C ILE A 54 -4.13 -23.91 -33.90
N SER A 55 -3.84 -24.59 -32.79
CA SER A 55 -2.51 -25.11 -32.47
C SER A 55 -2.01 -26.07 -33.56
N ARG A 56 -0.68 -26.18 -33.68
CA ARG A 56 0.03 -27.07 -34.61
C ARG A 56 1.07 -27.89 -33.89
N THR A 57 1.33 -29.10 -34.36
CA THR A 57 2.36 -29.98 -33.81
C THR A 57 3.59 -30.03 -34.70
N PHE A 58 4.78 -30.06 -34.11
CA PHE A 58 6.06 -30.28 -34.76
C PHE A 58 6.83 -31.39 -34.04
N ASP A 59 6.92 -32.57 -34.66
CA ASP A 59 7.74 -33.67 -34.15
C ASP A 59 9.20 -33.50 -34.58
N ALA A 60 10.09 -33.21 -33.63
CA ALA A 60 11.51 -33.02 -33.88
C ALA A 60 12.31 -34.34 -33.86
N LYS A 61 11.64 -35.50 -33.83
CA LYS A 61 12.31 -36.80 -33.83
C LYS A 61 13.29 -36.92 -35.00
N GLY A 62 14.53 -37.26 -34.67
CA GLY A 62 15.61 -37.44 -35.65
C GLY A 62 16.37 -36.16 -35.99
N ILE A 63 15.87 -34.98 -35.58
CA ILE A 63 16.59 -33.71 -35.66
C ILE A 63 17.48 -33.57 -34.43
N LYS A 64 18.75 -33.25 -34.63
CA LYS A 64 19.77 -33.16 -33.58
C LYS A 64 20.45 -31.78 -33.59
N ASP A 65 21.13 -31.47 -32.50
CA ASP A 65 22.02 -30.30 -32.36
C ASP A 65 21.33 -28.94 -32.48
N VAL A 66 20.00 -28.90 -32.30
CA VAL A 66 19.23 -27.65 -32.26
C VAL A 66 19.57 -26.91 -30.97
N GLN A 67 20.08 -25.69 -31.11
CA GLN A 67 20.43 -24.82 -29.98
C GLN A 67 19.28 -23.87 -29.63
N THR A 68 18.44 -23.50 -30.60
CA THR A 68 17.32 -22.57 -30.38
C THR A 68 16.06 -23.00 -31.12
N LEU A 69 14.95 -22.98 -30.41
CA LEU A 69 13.61 -23.17 -30.94
C LEU A 69 12.81 -21.87 -30.82
N ALA A 70 12.59 -21.18 -31.94
CA ALA A 70 11.78 -19.96 -31.98
C ALA A 70 10.35 -20.29 -32.41
N LEU A 71 9.40 -20.07 -31.51
CA LEU A 71 7.98 -20.38 -31.67
C LEU A 71 7.17 -19.08 -31.71
N ASN A 72 6.67 -18.72 -32.88
CA ASN A 72 5.82 -17.55 -33.07
C ASN A 72 4.40 -18.00 -33.42
N SER A 73 3.50 -17.92 -32.45
CA SER A 73 2.11 -18.28 -32.66
C SER A 73 1.23 -17.79 -31.53
N GLU A 74 0.09 -17.19 -31.88
CA GLU A 74 -0.94 -16.86 -30.89
C GLU A 74 -1.61 -18.13 -30.33
N LYS A 75 -1.85 -19.14 -31.18
CA LYS A 75 -2.60 -20.35 -30.83
C LYS A 75 -1.74 -21.50 -30.32
N GLY A 76 -0.42 -21.36 -30.40
CA GLY A 76 0.55 -22.33 -29.91
C GLY A 76 1.13 -23.22 -31.00
N ILE A 77 2.30 -23.78 -30.66
CA ILE A 77 3.00 -24.81 -31.41
C ILE A 77 3.47 -25.84 -30.38
N GLU A 78 2.97 -27.07 -30.51
CA GLU A 78 3.35 -28.21 -29.68
C GLU A 78 4.55 -28.89 -30.32
N VAL A 79 5.71 -28.80 -29.68
CA VAL A 79 6.93 -29.48 -30.12
C VAL A 79 7.09 -30.74 -29.30
N LYS A 80 7.63 -31.80 -29.89
CA LYS A 80 7.94 -33.05 -29.19
C LYS A 80 9.22 -33.71 -29.70
N ASN A 81 9.79 -34.60 -28.89
CA ASN A 81 10.92 -35.47 -29.24
C ASN A 81 12.22 -34.73 -29.62
N LEU A 82 12.45 -33.52 -29.11
CA LEU A 82 13.72 -32.82 -29.31
C LEU A 82 14.85 -33.53 -28.53
N ALA A 83 15.97 -33.79 -29.19
CA ALA A 83 17.00 -34.68 -28.68
C ALA A 83 17.89 -34.09 -27.56
N ASN A 84 17.87 -32.77 -27.36
CA ASN A 84 18.69 -32.05 -26.40
C ASN A 84 17.92 -30.82 -25.88
N ILE A 85 18.32 -30.32 -24.70
CA ILE A 85 17.82 -29.03 -24.19
C ILE A 85 18.26 -27.91 -25.14
N ALA A 86 17.31 -27.06 -25.53
CA ALA A 86 17.53 -25.93 -26.42
C ALA A 86 16.94 -24.65 -25.80
N ASP A 87 17.48 -23.49 -26.16
CA ASP A 87 16.86 -22.21 -25.82
C ASP A 87 15.50 -22.11 -26.54
N ILE A 88 14.46 -21.66 -25.84
CA ILE A 88 13.13 -21.49 -26.43
C ILE A 88 12.81 -20.01 -26.52
N GLU A 89 12.43 -19.53 -27.70
CA GLU A 89 11.88 -18.18 -27.88
C GLU A 89 10.38 -18.25 -28.16
N LEU A 90 9.56 -17.79 -27.21
CA LEU A 90 8.12 -17.67 -27.38
C LEU A 90 7.74 -16.24 -27.77
N THR A 91 7.02 -16.12 -28.89
CA THR A 91 6.51 -14.84 -29.37
C THR A 91 5.00 -14.89 -29.58
N ASN A 92 4.29 -13.92 -29.00
CA ASN A 92 2.85 -13.71 -29.10
C ASN A 92 1.96 -14.87 -28.58
N LEU A 93 2.47 -15.86 -27.84
CA LEU A 93 1.66 -16.99 -27.37
C LEU A 93 0.52 -16.56 -26.45
N GLN A 94 -0.73 -16.88 -26.81
CA GLN A 94 -1.93 -16.60 -26.01
C GLN A 94 -2.72 -17.87 -25.65
N ALA A 95 -2.16 -19.05 -25.93
CA ALA A 95 -2.74 -20.31 -25.48
C ALA A 95 -2.73 -20.40 -23.94
N ALA A 96 -3.65 -21.15 -23.35
CA ALA A 96 -3.74 -21.25 -21.89
C ALA A 96 -2.52 -21.90 -21.24
N ASN A 97 -1.82 -22.79 -21.96
CA ASN A 97 -0.72 -23.58 -21.44
C ASN A 97 0.43 -23.68 -22.46
N PHE A 98 1.64 -23.78 -21.95
CA PHE A 98 2.86 -24.16 -22.68
C PHE A 98 3.63 -25.19 -21.86
N ASN A 99 3.85 -26.37 -22.44
CA ASN A 99 4.49 -27.48 -21.73
C ASN A 99 5.92 -27.70 -22.23
N VAL A 100 6.89 -27.24 -21.46
CA VAL A 100 8.32 -27.41 -21.72
C VAL A 100 8.72 -28.88 -21.64
N ASP A 101 8.22 -29.62 -20.66
CA ASP A 101 8.58 -31.03 -20.45
C ASP A 101 8.23 -31.89 -21.67
N SER A 102 7.16 -31.55 -22.39
CA SER A 102 6.69 -32.28 -23.58
C SER A 102 7.54 -32.08 -24.84
N ILE A 103 8.41 -31.06 -24.85
CA ILE A 103 9.25 -30.71 -26.01
C ILE A 103 10.31 -31.76 -26.25
N TYR A 104 10.87 -32.29 -25.16
CA TYR A 104 12.07 -33.10 -25.20
C TYR A 104 11.77 -34.59 -25.30
N ALA A 105 12.70 -35.32 -25.90
CA ALA A 105 12.65 -36.78 -25.89
C ALA A 105 12.82 -37.35 -24.48
N ASP A 106 12.42 -38.60 -24.28
CA ASP A 106 12.59 -39.30 -23.01
C ASP A 106 14.02 -39.20 -22.49
N LYS A 107 14.15 -39.03 -21.18
CA LYS A 107 15.41 -38.93 -20.42
C LYS A 107 16.25 -37.68 -20.64
N VAL A 108 15.87 -36.78 -21.54
CA VAL A 108 16.59 -35.51 -21.74
C VAL A 108 16.54 -34.63 -20.49
N LEU A 109 15.43 -34.69 -19.74
CA LEU A 109 15.18 -33.94 -18.51
C LEU A 109 15.21 -34.83 -17.25
N ASP A 110 15.99 -35.92 -17.26
CA ASP A 110 16.16 -36.77 -16.07
C ASP A 110 17.32 -36.29 -15.18
N GLY A 111 17.96 -35.16 -15.54
CA GLY A 111 18.99 -34.53 -14.74
C GLY A 111 18.41 -33.97 -13.44
N SER A 112 19.29 -33.64 -12.49
CA SER A 112 18.90 -33.01 -11.21
C SER A 112 19.25 -31.53 -11.14
N ALA A 113 19.65 -30.95 -12.27
CA ALA A 113 20.11 -29.57 -12.41
C ALA A 113 19.78 -29.05 -13.81
N ASP A 114 18.68 -29.50 -14.39
CA ASP A 114 18.32 -29.13 -15.76
C ASP A 114 17.99 -27.63 -15.82
N VAL A 115 18.45 -26.98 -16.89
CA VAL A 115 18.33 -25.53 -17.10
C VAL A 115 17.54 -25.26 -18.37
N GLN A 116 16.40 -24.59 -18.26
CA GLN A 116 15.66 -24.10 -19.43
C GLN A 116 15.80 -22.59 -19.56
N ASN A 117 16.36 -22.13 -20.68
CA ASN A 117 16.25 -20.73 -21.08
C ASN A 117 14.99 -20.51 -21.91
N LEU A 118 14.13 -19.60 -21.46
CA LEU A 118 12.88 -19.25 -22.10
C LEU A 118 12.82 -17.74 -22.32
N LYS A 119 12.97 -17.31 -23.57
CA LYS A 119 12.73 -15.93 -23.97
C LYS A 119 11.25 -15.73 -24.28
N VAL A 120 10.65 -14.71 -23.68
CA VAL A 120 9.22 -14.40 -23.83
C VAL A 120 9.04 -12.98 -24.37
N ASN A 121 8.13 -12.84 -25.33
CA ASN A 121 7.77 -11.56 -25.93
C ASN A 121 6.27 -11.56 -26.26
N GLY A 122 5.48 -10.83 -25.47
CA GLY A 122 4.02 -10.79 -25.62
C GLY A 122 3.35 -12.14 -25.35
N VAL A 123 3.83 -12.88 -24.35
CA VAL A 123 3.23 -14.16 -23.95
C VAL A 123 2.14 -13.91 -22.91
N GLY A 124 0.91 -14.32 -23.19
CA GLY A 124 -0.25 -14.09 -22.35
C GLY A 124 -0.69 -12.62 -22.30
N ALA A 125 -1.70 -12.36 -21.47
CA ALA A 125 -2.22 -11.03 -21.21
C ALA A 125 -2.68 -10.90 -19.75
N LYS A 126 -2.89 -9.67 -19.28
CA LYS A 126 -3.48 -9.40 -17.97
C LYS A 126 -4.84 -10.08 -17.85
N GLY A 127 -5.01 -10.95 -16.84
CA GLY A 127 -6.22 -11.76 -16.65
C GLY A 127 -6.28 -13.04 -17.50
N ALA A 128 -5.31 -13.27 -18.37
CA ALA A 128 -5.17 -14.44 -19.22
C ALA A 128 -3.70 -14.87 -19.32
N SER A 129 -3.06 -15.11 -18.17
CA SER A 129 -1.67 -15.59 -18.10
C SER A 129 -1.55 -17.01 -18.65
N VAL A 130 -0.42 -17.30 -19.31
CA VAL A 130 -0.07 -18.63 -19.84
C VAL A 130 0.54 -19.48 -18.73
N ALA A 131 0.00 -20.67 -18.49
CA ALA A 131 0.62 -21.64 -17.60
C ALA A 131 1.87 -22.23 -18.24
N ILE A 132 3.01 -22.19 -17.54
CA ILE A 132 4.25 -22.83 -18.01
C ILE A 132 4.47 -24.11 -17.19
N THR A 133 4.34 -25.26 -17.85
CA THR A 133 4.67 -26.56 -17.25
C THR A 133 6.14 -26.87 -17.52
N ALA A 134 6.94 -26.93 -16.46
CA ALA A 134 8.37 -27.23 -16.50
C ALA A 134 8.76 -28.01 -15.22
N ASP A 135 7.99 -29.06 -14.93
CA ASP A 135 8.06 -29.79 -13.65
C ASP A 135 9.36 -30.60 -13.52
N LYS A 136 10.00 -30.91 -14.65
CA LYS A 136 11.30 -31.58 -14.69
C LYS A 136 12.49 -30.62 -14.81
N ILE A 137 12.26 -29.30 -14.79
CA ILE A 137 13.30 -28.29 -14.88
C ILE A 137 13.58 -27.73 -13.49
N GLU A 138 14.81 -27.88 -12.99
CA GLU A 138 15.22 -27.24 -11.74
C GLU A 138 15.39 -25.73 -11.87
N ASN A 139 16.02 -25.28 -12.96
CA ASN A 139 16.43 -23.90 -13.15
C ASN A 139 15.72 -23.31 -14.38
N LEU A 140 14.74 -22.43 -14.15
CA LEU A 140 14.05 -21.73 -15.23
C LEU A 140 14.62 -20.31 -15.37
N SER A 141 15.14 -20.01 -16.55
CA SER A 141 15.72 -18.70 -16.90
C SER A 141 14.79 -17.99 -17.89
N LEU A 142 14.14 -16.93 -17.43
CA LEU A 142 13.18 -16.14 -18.19
C LEU A 142 13.86 -14.89 -18.76
N ASN A 143 13.76 -14.68 -20.06
CA ASN A 143 14.24 -13.47 -20.73
C ASN A 143 13.06 -12.69 -21.35
N ALA A 144 12.55 -11.71 -20.62
CA ALA A 144 11.42 -10.90 -21.04
C ALA A 144 11.88 -9.78 -21.98
N THR A 145 11.37 -9.78 -23.21
CA THR A 145 11.77 -8.80 -24.24
C THR A 145 10.57 -8.29 -25.02
N GLY A 146 10.68 -7.08 -25.57
CA GLY A 146 9.62 -6.52 -26.42
C GLY A 146 8.36 -6.18 -25.63
N LYS A 147 7.29 -6.95 -25.83
CA LYS A 147 6.00 -6.74 -25.15
C LYS A 147 5.93 -7.47 -23.81
N ASP A 148 5.15 -6.90 -22.89
CA ASP A 148 4.85 -7.47 -21.58
C ASP A 148 4.41 -8.94 -21.68
N SER A 149 4.84 -9.76 -20.71
CA SER A 149 4.48 -11.17 -20.63
C SER A 149 3.87 -11.54 -19.28
N PHE A 150 2.89 -12.46 -19.30
CA PHE A 150 2.07 -12.86 -18.17
C PHE A 150 2.10 -14.39 -18.07
N LEU A 151 2.84 -14.90 -17.10
CA LEU A 151 3.07 -16.33 -16.89
C LEU A 151 2.51 -16.75 -15.54
N LYS A 152 2.08 -18.01 -15.44
CA LYS A 152 1.59 -18.61 -14.18
C LYS A 152 2.02 -20.07 -14.07
N ASP A 153 1.70 -20.66 -12.93
CA ASP A 153 1.90 -22.07 -12.63
C ASP A 153 3.37 -22.53 -12.65
N ILE A 154 4.33 -21.62 -12.43
CA ILE A 154 5.76 -21.94 -12.43
C ILE A 154 6.11 -22.84 -11.24
N THR A 155 6.81 -23.95 -11.48
CA THR A 155 7.17 -24.97 -10.48
C THR A 155 8.67 -25.19 -10.28
N SER A 156 9.52 -24.69 -11.19
CA SER A 156 10.97 -24.84 -11.10
C SER A 156 11.53 -24.27 -9.80
N LYS A 157 12.48 -24.99 -9.18
CA LYS A 157 13.04 -24.67 -7.86
C LYS A 157 13.67 -23.27 -7.84
N ASP A 158 14.44 -22.95 -8.87
CA ASP A 158 15.13 -21.69 -9.00
C ASP A 158 14.69 -20.98 -10.29
N VAL A 159 14.21 -19.74 -10.14
CA VAL A 159 13.70 -18.93 -11.25
C VAL A 159 14.58 -17.70 -11.39
N SER A 160 15.10 -17.43 -12.57
CA SER A 160 15.80 -16.19 -12.88
C SER A 160 15.05 -15.39 -13.95
N VAL A 161 15.13 -14.07 -13.85
CA VAL A 161 14.49 -13.13 -14.79
C VAL A 161 15.52 -12.11 -15.27
N LYS A 162 15.56 -11.90 -16.57
CA LYS A 162 16.35 -10.85 -17.22
C LYS A 162 15.57 -10.21 -18.37
N GLY A 163 16.14 -9.16 -18.95
CA GLY A 163 15.59 -8.49 -20.12
C GLY A 163 14.93 -7.16 -19.76
N ASN A 164 14.29 -6.54 -20.75
CA ASN A 164 13.86 -5.15 -20.69
C ASN A 164 12.34 -4.94 -20.75
N ALA A 165 11.57 -6.02 -20.96
CA ALA A 165 10.11 -5.95 -20.94
C ALA A 165 9.58 -6.32 -19.55
N ASN A 166 8.37 -5.85 -19.24
CA ASN A 166 7.74 -6.21 -17.97
C ASN A 166 7.31 -7.68 -17.98
N ILE A 167 7.36 -8.31 -16.82
CA ILE A 167 6.88 -9.68 -16.65
C ILE A 167 6.06 -9.82 -15.38
N THR A 168 4.91 -10.49 -15.51
CA THR A 168 4.09 -10.91 -14.38
C THR A 168 4.18 -12.42 -14.23
N LEU A 169 4.43 -12.88 -13.00
CA LEU A 169 4.62 -14.28 -12.64
C LEU A 169 3.66 -14.67 -11.53
N GLU A 170 3.06 -15.85 -11.64
CA GLU A 170 2.52 -16.59 -10.50
C GLU A 170 3.24 -17.93 -10.39
N VAL A 171 3.76 -18.22 -9.20
CA VAL A 171 4.50 -19.46 -8.95
C VAL A 171 3.74 -20.37 -7.99
N LYS A 172 4.12 -21.65 -7.97
CA LYS A 172 3.57 -22.68 -7.08
C LYS A 172 4.51 -22.98 -5.90
N ALA A 173 4.07 -23.89 -5.04
CA ALA A 173 4.90 -24.46 -3.99
C ALA A 173 6.13 -25.16 -4.58
N GLY A 174 7.23 -25.22 -3.82
CA GLY A 174 8.50 -25.82 -4.28
C GLY A 174 9.48 -24.83 -4.92
N VAL A 175 9.03 -23.66 -5.36
CA VAL A 175 9.93 -22.57 -5.80
C VAL A 175 10.64 -21.98 -4.57
N ASN A 176 11.97 -22.00 -4.59
CA ASN A 176 12.85 -21.60 -3.49
C ASN A 176 13.51 -20.23 -3.70
N SER A 177 13.73 -19.83 -4.95
CA SER A 177 14.36 -18.55 -5.27
C SER A 177 13.77 -17.88 -6.50
N LEU A 178 13.74 -16.55 -6.46
CA LEU A 178 13.54 -15.69 -7.62
C LEU A 178 14.70 -14.70 -7.67
N ASP A 179 15.47 -14.71 -8.76
CA ASP A 179 16.54 -13.74 -9.02
C ASP A 179 16.27 -12.96 -10.30
N ALA A 180 15.74 -11.74 -10.16
CA ALA A 180 15.48 -10.82 -11.25
C ALA A 180 16.51 -9.69 -11.35
N SER A 181 17.68 -9.83 -10.71
CA SER A 181 18.70 -8.76 -10.64
C SER A 181 19.24 -8.30 -12.01
N ALA A 182 19.05 -9.10 -13.06
CA ALA A 182 19.41 -8.77 -14.43
C ALA A 182 18.24 -8.21 -15.27
N SER A 183 17.09 -7.94 -14.66
CA SER A 183 15.94 -7.32 -15.31
C SER A 183 16.03 -5.79 -15.26
N SER A 184 15.74 -5.13 -16.38
CA SER A 184 15.48 -3.69 -16.40
C SER A 184 14.01 -3.34 -16.62
N GLY A 185 13.17 -4.33 -16.95
CA GLY A 185 11.72 -4.21 -16.92
C GLY A 185 11.15 -4.55 -15.55
N LYS A 186 9.93 -4.08 -15.28
CA LYS A 186 9.20 -4.35 -14.04
C LYS A 186 8.87 -5.84 -13.90
N VAL A 187 9.22 -6.41 -12.77
CA VAL A 187 8.87 -7.77 -12.36
C VAL A 187 7.77 -7.72 -11.33
N SER A 188 6.68 -8.44 -11.58
CA SER A 188 5.57 -8.59 -10.64
C SER A 188 5.34 -10.06 -10.37
N ALA A 189 5.76 -10.54 -9.21
CA ALA A 189 5.70 -11.96 -8.88
C ALA A 189 4.79 -12.24 -7.69
N ASP A 190 3.81 -13.11 -7.90
CA ASP A 190 3.02 -13.72 -6.83
C ASP A 190 3.70 -15.01 -6.37
N LEU A 191 4.35 -14.90 -5.20
CA LEU A 191 5.14 -15.93 -4.53
C LEU A 191 4.44 -16.47 -3.28
N LYS A 192 3.14 -16.18 -3.09
CA LYS A 192 2.42 -16.47 -1.84
C LYS A 192 2.40 -17.97 -1.48
N ALA A 193 2.37 -18.83 -2.48
CA ALA A 193 2.34 -20.28 -2.33
C ALA A 193 3.74 -20.92 -2.26
N ALA A 194 4.78 -20.14 -2.56
CA ALA A 194 6.14 -20.64 -2.71
C ALA A 194 6.85 -20.89 -1.38
N ASP A 195 8.01 -21.53 -1.48
CA ASP A 195 8.95 -21.78 -0.38
C ASP A 195 10.13 -20.81 -0.44
N VAL A 196 9.89 -19.61 -0.97
CA VAL A 196 10.95 -18.64 -1.31
C VAL A 196 11.76 -18.24 -0.09
N LYS A 197 13.08 -18.42 -0.21
CA LYS A 197 14.08 -17.99 0.77
C LYS A 197 14.72 -16.67 0.34
N THR A 198 14.86 -16.47 -0.96
CA THR A 198 15.50 -15.30 -1.55
C THR A 198 14.67 -14.77 -2.72
N VAL A 199 14.43 -13.47 -2.72
CA VAL A 199 13.80 -12.73 -3.80
C VAL A 199 14.68 -11.54 -4.09
N LYS A 200 15.08 -11.38 -5.36
CA LYS A 200 15.81 -10.20 -5.83
C LYS A 200 15.08 -9.58 -7.01
N GLY A 201 14.84 -8.27 -6.95
CA GLY A 201 14.39 -7.47 -8.07
C GLY A 201 15.54 -6.91 -8.91
N GLY A 202 15.16 -6.27 -9.99
CA GLY A 202 16.01 -5.65 -11.00
C GLY A 202 16.07 -4.14 -10.85
N SER A 203 16.05 -3.41 -11.97
CA SER A 203 16.07 -1.94 -11.98
C SER A 203 14.70 -1.30 -12.30
N GLY A 204 13.63 -2.10 -12.38
CA GLY A 204 12.27 -1.62 -12.59
C GLY A 204 11.54 -1.45 -11.27
N ASP A 205 10.37 -0.79 -11.27
CA ASP A 205 9.52 -0.69 -10.07
C ASP A 205 8.87 -2.06 -9.76
N ASP A 206 9.56 -2.91 -9.01
CA ASP A 206 9.21 -4.30 -8.82
C ASP A 206 8.17 -4.51 -7.73
N LYS A 207 7.44 -5.63 -7.84
CA LYS A 207 6.40 -6.02 -6.87
C LYS A 207 6.45 -7.49 -6.56
N PHE A 208 6.65 -7.81 -5.28
CA PHE A 208 6.71 -9.19 -4.80
C PHE A 208 5.60 -9.44 -3.78
N VAL A 209 4.80 -10.48 -3.99
CA VAL A 209 3.81 -10.94 -3.01
C VAL A 209 4.32 -12.21 -2.36
N VAL A 210 4.60 -12.18 -1.05
CA VAL A 210 5.06 -13.34 -0.30
C VAL A 210 4.00 -13.80 0.70
N GLY A 211 3.99 -15.10 0.98
CA GLY A 211 3.18 -15.71 2.03
C GLY A 211 3.90 -15.69 3.38
N THR A 212 3.27 -16.29 4.39
CA THR A 212 3.87 -16.43 5.74
C THR A 212 4.50 -17.80 6.00
N LYS A 213 4.58 -18.68 4.98
CA LYS A 213 5.14 -20.04 5.09
C LYS A 213 6.62 -20.01 5.49
N VAL A 214 7.38 -19.06 4.97
CA VAL A 214 8.80 -18.85 5.30
C VAL A 214 8.91 -17.63 6.20
N ALA A 215 9.24 -17.86 7.48
CA ALA A 215 9.27 -16.79 8.48
C ALA A 215 10.34 -15.71 8.23
N ASN A 216 11.44 -16.09 7.57
CA ASN A 216 12.63 -15.27 7.37
C ASN A 216 13.03 -15.26 5.88
N VAL A 217 12.20 -14.66 5.02
CA VAL A 217 12.55 -14.43 3.62
C VAL A 217 13.55 -13.28 3.51
N ASN A 218 14.52 -13.40 2.60
CA ASN A 218 15.42 -12.32 2.22
C ASN A 218 14.92 -11.68 0.91
N VAL A 219 14.47 -10.44 0.98
CA VAL A 219 13.96 -9.67 -0.15
C VAL A 219 14.89 -8.50 -0.41
N ASP A 220 15.36 -8.38 -1.64
CA ASP A 220 16.07 -7.22 -2.17
C ASP A 220 15.28 -6.69 -3.36
N GLY A 221 14.75 -5.47 -3.29
CA GLY A 221 13.97 -4.90 -4.39
C GLY A 221 14.82 -4.52 -5.60
N GLY A 222 16.11 -4.26 -5.39
CA GLY A 222 17.00 -3.76 -6.43
C GLY A 222 16.96 -2.23 -6.54
N ALA A 223 16.78 -1.70 -7.73
CA ALA A 223 16.62 -0.27 -7.95
C ALA A 223 15.24 0.00 -8.53
N GLY A 224 14.64 1.12 -8.16
CA GLY A 224 13.26 1.43 -8.53
C GLY A 224 12.49 1.88 -7.29
N ASN A 225 11.17 1.96 -7.40
CA ASN A 225 10.28 2.08 -6.25
C ASN A 225 9.59 0.74 -6.03
N ASP A 226 10.17 -0.07 -5.16
CA ASP A 226 9.81 -1.47 -5.00
C ASP A 226 8.75 -1.68 -3.92
N GLU A 227 7.87 -2.66 -4.12
CA GLU A 227 6.82 -3.05 -3.18
C GLU A 227 6.90 -4.51 -2.77
N LEU A 228 7.05 -4.75 -1.46
CA LEU A 228 6.86 -6.06 -0.85
C LEU A 228 5.45 -6.17 -0.23
N VAL A 229 4.63 -7.07 -0.74
CA VAL A 229 3.34 -7.42 -0.15
C VAL A 229 3.48 -8.70 0.66
N ILE A 230 3.08 -8.65 1.93
CA ILE A 230 3.05 -9.81 2.83
C ILE A 230 1.59 -10.20 3.05
N LYS A 231 1.24 -11.44 2.72
CA LYS A 231 -0.11 -11.97 2.85
C LYS A 231 -0.17 -13.19 3.78
N GLY A 232 -1.01 -13.12 4.81
CA GLY A 232 -1.24 -14.23 5.73
C GLY A 232 -1.30 -13.81 7.19
N SER A 233 -0.96 -14.75 8.08
CA SER A 233 -0.87 -14.58 9.54
C SER A 233 0.41 -15.23 10.09
N GLY A 234 0.76 -14.93 11.33
CA GLY A 234 1.91 -15.50 12.04
C GLY A 234 2.96 -14.46 12.43
N THR A 235 4.17 -14.92 12.72
CA THR A 235 5.30 -14.05 13.09
C THR A 235 6.40 -14.14 12.05
N LEU A 236 6.78 -12.99 11.48
CA LEU A 236 7.80 -12.87 10.45
C LEU A 236 8.93 -11.95 10.90
N LYS A 237 10.14 -12.27 10.43
CA LYS A 237 11.33 -11.42 10.57
C LYS A 237 12.13 -11.46 9.26
N PRO A 238 11.58 -10.89 8.18
CA PRO A 238 12.29 -10.85 6.90
C PRO A 238 13.51 -9.94 7.00
N THR A 239 14.48 -10.20 6.13
CA THR A 239 15.51 -9.22 5.77
C THR A 239 15.04 -8.54 4.50
N VAL A 240 14.93 -7.22 4.53
CA VAL A 240 14.40 -6.41 3.43
C VAL A 240 15.39 -5.30 3.13
N ALA A 241 15.91 -5.28 1.92
CA ALA A 241 16.81 -4.25 1.41
C ALA A 241 16.24 -3.64 0.14
N ASN A 242 16.50 -2.35 -0.10
CA ASN A 242 16.07 -1.64 -1.31
C ASN A 242 14.58 -1.86 -1.62
N VAL A 243 13.71 -1.74 -0.62
CA VAL A 243 12.26 -1.79 -0.79
C VAL A 243 11.68 -0.59 -0.07
N GLU A 244 11.03 0.30 -0.80
CA GLU A 244 10.50 1.55 -0.25
C GLU A 244 9.17 1.33 0.46
N LYS A 245 8.38 0.35 -0.04
CA LYS A 245 7.00 0.11 0.38
C LYS A 245 6.78 -1.32 0.84
N VAL A 246 6.19 -1.47 2.02
CA VAL A 246 5.64 -2.75 2.49
C VAL A 246 4.12 -2.65 2.59
N THR A 247 3.41 -3.64 2.08
CA THR A 247 1.95 -3.77 2.21
C THR A 247 1.60 -5.04 2.96
N LEU A 248 0.83 -4.91 4.05
CA LEU A 248 0.34 -6.04 4.85
C LEU A 248 -1.11 -6.35 4.48
N ASP A 249 -1.35 -7.55 3.95
CA ASP A 249 -2.67 -8.12 3.65
C ASP A 249 -2.93 -9.27 4.64
N ALA A 250 -3.16 -8.92 5.91
CA ALA A 250 -3.25 -9.89 6.99
C ALA A 250 -4.59 -10.62 7.00
N THR A 251 -4.53 -11.96 6.99
CA THR A 251 -5.69 -12.86 7.04
C THR A 251 -5.96 -13.41 8.45
N GLY A 252 -5.29 -12.86 9.46
CA GLY A 252 -5.35 -13.20 10.87
C GLY A 252 -4.29 -12.38 11.64
N ASP A 253 -3.95 -12.78 12.86
CA ASP A 253 -2.92 -12.09 13.65
C ASP A 253 -1.56 -12.15 12.96
N LEU A 254 -0.89 -11.00 12.80
CA LEU A 254 0.39 -10.86 12.11
C LEU A 254 1.36 -10.01 12.94
N THR A 255 2.52 -10.56 13.27
CA THR A 255 3.64 -9.80 13.83
C THR A 255 4.79 -9.73 12.82
N LEU A 256 5.20 -8.52 12.45
CA LEU A 256 6.32 -8.27 11.55
C LEU A 256 7.45 -7.55 12.29
N ALA A 257 8.60 -8.20 12.43
CA ALA A 257 9.81 -7.59 12.98
C ALA A 257 10.69 -7.02 11.86
N MET A 258 10.76 -5.68 11.79
CA MET A 258 11.47 -4.93 10.73
C MET A 258 12.91 -4.57 11.13
N ASN A 259 13.56 -5.36 11.98
CA ASN A 259 14.91 -5.12 12.47
C ASN A 259 15.93 -4.91 11.32
N ASN A 260 15.72 -5.62 10.22
CA ASN A 260 16.58 -5.66 9.03
C ASN A 260 15.86 -5.08 7.80
N ALA A 261 15.07 -4.02 7.97
CA ALA A 261 14.28 -3.40 6.90
C ALA A 261 14.39 -1.86 6.97
N LYS A 262 15.59 -1.32 6.72
CA LYS A 262 15.90 0.09 6.96
C LYS A 262 15.42 1.04 5.87
N ASP A 263 15.31 0.55 4.64
CA ASP A 263 14.94 1.36 3.47
C ASP A 263 13.42 1.55 3.35
N VAL A 264 12.63 0.75 4.08
CA VAL A 264 11.17 0.85 4.07
C VAL A 264 10.74 2.15 4.75
N SER A 265 10.13 3.03 3.97
CA SER A 265 9.64 4.34 4.42
C SER A 265 8.11 4.39 4.49
N GLU A 266 7.42 3.57 3.68
CA GLU A 266 5.97 3.52 3.60
C GLU A 266 5.44 2.13 3.98
N LEU A 267 4.49 2.10 4.92
CA LEU A 267 3.74 0.89 5.28
C LEU A 267 2.26 1.06 4.92
N ASN A 268 1.70 0.05 4.25
CA ASN A 268 0.28 -0.04 4.00
C ASN A 268 -0.33 -1.18 4.80
N ILE A 269 -1.46 -0.92 5.46
CA ILE A 269 -2.33 -1.94 6.04
C ILE A 269 -3.51 -2.11 5.09
N LYS A 270 -3.48 -3.15 4.27
CA LYS A 270 -4.54 -3.49 3.31
C LYS A 270 -5.58 -4.43 3.90
N GLY A 271 -5.15 -5.33 4.79
CA GLY A 271 -6.03 -6.23 5.52
C GLY A 271 -5.51 -6.43 6.94
N ASP A 272 -6.44 -6.45 7.90
CA ASP A 272 -6.20 -6.58 9.33
C ASP A 272 -7.32 -7.42 9.96
N THR A 273 -7.67 -8.52 9.32
CA THR A 273 -8.70 -9.44 9.84
C THR A 273 -8.35 -10.06 11.21
N GLY A 274 -7.08 -9.96 11.63
CA GLY A 274 -6.62 -10.08 13.02
C GLY A 274 -5.69 -8.92 13.42
N GLY A 275 -5.16 -8.95 14.64
CA GLY A 275 -4.25 -7.92 15.15
C GLY A 275 -2.93 -7.86 14.38
N VAL A 276 -2.47 -6.66 14.04
CA VAL A 276 -1.19 -6.43 13.34
C VAL A 276 -0.21 -5.74 14.28
N ILE A 277 1.00 -6.28 14.42
CA ILE A 277 2.08 -5.68 15.21
C ILE A 277 3.30 -5.53 14.32
N VAL A 278 3.81 -4.31 14.18
CA VAL A 278 5.06 -4.02 13.47
C VAL A 278 6.10 -3.51 14.46
N LEU A 279 7.20 -4.24 14.58
CA LEU A 279 8.27 -3.99 15.55
C LEU A 279 9.50 -3.38 14.88
N ASN A 280 10.16 -2.43 15.56
CA ASN A 280 11.46 -1.86 15.18
C ASN A 280 11.53 -1.34 13.74
N SER A 281 10.45 -0.75 13.24
CA SER A 281 10.37 -0.25 11.87
C SER A 281 11.00 1.14 11.74
N ASN A 282 11.39 1.48 10.51
CA ASN A 282 11.97 2.79 10.16
C ASN A 282 10.98 3.68 9.38
N ILE A 283 9.71 3.29 9.32
CA ILE A 283 8.72 3.93 8.46
C ILE A 283 8.44 5.37 8.88
N SER A 284 8.21 6.23 7.90
CA SER A 284 7.78 7.61 8.10
C SER A 284 6.30 7.83 7.81
N SER A 285 5.72 6.96 6.96
CA SER A 285 4.32 7.02 6.55
C SER A 285 3.63 5.67 6.75
N LEU A 286 2.42 5.73 7.32
CA LEU A 286 1.49 4.62 7.46
C LEU A 286 0.21 4.94 6.70
N ASN A 287 -0.25 4.03 5.85
CA ASN A 287 -1.55 4.13 5.19
C ASN A 287 -2.46 2.99 5.62
N PHE A 288 -3.66 3.32 6.11
CA PHE A 288 -4.74 2.38 6.25
C PHE A 288 -5.53 2.35 4.95
N LEU A 289 -5.44 1.22 4.24
CA LEU A 289 -6.22 0.90 3.05
C LEU A 289 -7.32 -0.14 3.35
N SER A 290 -7.31 -0.72 4.56
CA SER A 290 -8.27 -1.74 4.98
C SER A 290 -9.66 -1.16 5.12
N THR A 291 -10.62 -1.82 4.49
CA THR A 291 -12.06 -1.63 4.71
C THR A 291 -12.66 -2.81 5.50
N ALA A 292 -11.82 -3.67 6.07
CA ALA A 292 -12.26 -4.87 6.77
C ALA A 292 -13.18 -4.52 7.95
N GLU A 293 -14.13 -5.40 8.26
CA GLU A 293 -15.18 -5.12 9.24
C GLU A 293 -14.70 -5.11 10.71
N GLY A 294 -13.45 -5.51 10.98
CA GLY A 294 -12.91 -5.71 12.33
C GLY A 294 -12.35 -4.43 12.98
N THR A 295 -12.54 -4.30 14.30
CA THR A 295 -11.91 -3.25 15.14
C THR A 295 -10.51 -3.65 15.63
N ASN A 296 -9.78 -4.43 14.82
CA ASN A 296 -8.55 -5.07 15.26
C ASN A 296 -7.45 -4.05 15.54
N ALA A 297 -6.57 -4.41 16.46
CA ALA A 297 -5.50 -3.53 16.89
C ALA A 297 -4.31 -3.61 15.91
N VAL A 298 -3.91 -2.47 15.39
CA VAL A 298 -2.64 -2.25 14.72
C VAL A 298 -1.70 -1.56 15.69
N THR A 299 -0.53 -2.15 15.95
CA THR A 299 0.51 -1.56 16.78
C THR A 299 1.75 -1.31 15.93
N ILE A 300 2.21 -0.06 15.90
CA ILE A 300 3.39 0.34 15.15
C ILE A 300 4.45 0.87 16.11
N ASP A 301 5.58 0.17 16.13
CA ASP A 301 6.81 0.60 16.77
C ASP A 301 7.74 1.22 15.71
N SER A 302 7.68 2.55 15.61
CA SER A 302 8.55 3.41 14.81
C SER A 302 8.73 4.76 15.50
N GLU A 303 9.98 5.18 15.71
CA GLU A 303 10.32 6.53 16.16
C GLU A 303 10.14 7.57 15.03
N ASN A 304 10.27 7.12 13.78
CA ASN A 304 10.25 7.97 12.59
C ASN A 304 8.86 8.15 11.99
N LEU A 305 7.85 7.46 12.52
CA LEU A 305 6.47 7.59 12.04
C LEU A 305 5.99 9.02 12.24
N ALA A 306 5.80 9.72 11.12
CA ALA A 306 5.41 11.12 11.08
C ALA A 306 4.02 11.34 10.50
N THR A 307 3.56 10.43 9.61
CA THR A 307 2.28 10.55 8.92
C THR A 307 1.44 9.28 9.03
N ILE A 308 0.17 9.44 9.34
CA ILE A 308 -0.85 8.40 9.30
C ILE A 308 -1.94 8.86 8.33
N ASN A 309 -2.22 8.07 7.30
CA ASN A 309 -3.26 8.35 6.31
C ASN A 309 -4.36 7.29 6.39
N TYR A 310 -5.59 7.71 6.67
CA TYR A 310 -6.78 6.89 6.47
C TYR A 310 -7.26 7.10 5.04
N LYS A 311 -7.20 6.04 4.22
CA LYS A 311 -7.51 6.10 2.80
C LYS A 311 -8.62 5.12 2.44
N ALA A 312 -9.63 5.59 1.72
CA ALA A 312 -10.61 4.74 1.09
C ALA A 312 -10.16 4.30 -0.31
N GLY A 313 -10.86 3.31 -0.86
CA GLY A 313 -10.63 2.83 -2.21
C GLY A 313 -11.23 3.77 -3.26
N THR A 314 -11.94 3.20 -4.22
CA THR A 314 -12.62 3.97 -5.28
C THR A 314 -13.96 4.56 -4.84
N GLU A 315 -14.47 4.14 -3.69
CA GLU A 315 -15.78 4.54 -3.16
C GLU A 315 -15.64 5.00 -1.72
N ALA A 316 -16.58 5.82 -1.27
CA ALA A 316 -16.61 6.28 0.11
C ALA A 316 -16.76 5.08 1.06
N ALA A 317 -15.85 4.98 2.02
CA ALA A 317 -15.80 3.85 2.93
C ALA A 317 -15.46 4.30 4.35
N GLU A 318 -16.10 3.66 5.33
CA GLU A 318 -15.66 3.76 6.70
C GLU A 318 -14.31 3.06 6.84
N ILE A 319 -13.29 3.80 7.26
CA ILE A 319 -11.98 3.20 7.58
C ILE A 319 -11.98 2.78 9.03
N LYS A 320 -11.69 1.50 9.23
CA LYS A 320 -11.64 0.84 10.52
C LYS A 320 -10.20 0.44 10.81
N GLY A 321 -9.83 0.44 12.09
CA GLY A 321 -8.49 0.12 12.57
C GLY A 321 -8.15 0.90 13.83
N ASN A 322 -7.98 0.19 14.94
CA ASN A 322 -7.47 0.79 16.17
C ASN A 322 -5.94 0.82 16.09
N LEU A 323 -5.35 2.02 16.05
CA LEU A 323 -3.90 2.20 15.96
C LEU A 323 -3.29 2.56 17.32
N THR A 324 -2.20 1.89 17.66
CA THR A 324 -1.23 2.32 18.67
C THR A 324 0.11 2.67 18.01
N ALA A 325 0.46 3.95 17.99
CA ALA A 325 1.76 4.45 17.56
C ALA A 325 2.65 4.64 18.81
N THR A 326 3.48 3.64 19.13
CA THR A 326 4.12 3.54 20.45
C THR A 326 5.22 4.58 20.69
N LYS A 327 5.94 4.95 19.64
CA LYS A 327 7.13 5.84 19.73
C LYS A 327 7.04 7.14 18.94
N ALA A 328 5.97 7.35 18.17
CA ALA A 328 5.82 8.57 17.37
C ALA A 328 5.70 9.82 18.26
N THR A 329 6.46 10.87 17.93
CA THR A 329 6.53 12.12 18.71
C THR A 329 5.83 13.30 18.05
N ASN A 330 5.86 13.35 16.71
CA ASN A 330 5.21 14.39 15.91
C ASN A 330 4.39 13.69 14.83
N LEU A 331 3.08 13.91 14.82
CA LEU A 331 2.17 13.18 13.94
C LEU A 331 1.31 14.12 13.11
N THR A 332 1.22 13.82 11.82
CA THR A 332 0.15 14.32 10.96
C THR A 332 -0.79 13.17 10.66
N VAL A 333 -2.07 13.35 10.95
CA VAL A 333 -3.13 12.38 10.65
C VAL A 333 -4.02 12.98 9.57
N ASN A 334 -4.11 12.27 8.45
CA ASN A 334 -4.93 12.69 7.32
C ASN A 334 -6.05 11.67 7.10
N THR A 335 -7.21 12.17 6.69
CA THR A 335 -8.24 11.38 6.00
C THR A 335 -8.17 11.76 4.52
N ASP A 336 -8.34 10.83 3.60
CA ASP A 336 -8.60 11.21 2.20
C ASP A 336 -10.06 11.70 2.02
N ALA A 337 -10.43 12.09 0.81
CA ALA A 337 -11.76 12.67 0.52
C ALA A 337 -12.90 11.64 0.48
N LEU A 338 -12.59 10.35 0.56
CA LEU A 338 -13.58 9.25 0.51
C LEU A 338 -13.56 8.43 1.82
N ALA A 339 -12.58 8.64 2.68
CA ALA A 339 -12.44 8.02 3.97
C ALA A 339 -13.36 8.70 4.97
N ASN A 340 -14.24 7.90 5.56
CA ASN A 340 -15.01 8.30 6.73
C ASN A 340 -14.41 7.62 7.97
N ILE A 341 -14.18 8.37 9.04
CA ILE A 341 -13.76 7.81 10.32
C ILE A 341 -14.86 7.96 11.38
N THR A 342 -15.15 6.87 12.09
CA THR A 342 -16.02 6.90 13.27
C THR A 342 -15.25 6.42 14.50
N SER A 343 -15.57 6.94 15.67
CA SER A 343 -14.86 6.58 16.92
C SER A 343 -14.93 5.09 17.29
N THR A 344 -15.90 4.33 16.75
CA THR A 344 -15.98 2.87 16.93
C THR A 344 -14.95 2.16 16.05
N GLY A 345 -14.62 2.73 14.89
CA GLY A 345 -13.67 2.21 13.92
C GLY A 345 -12.28 2.83 14.00
N ALA A 346 -12.08 3.98 14.62
CA ALA A 346 -10.83 4.72 14.58
C ALA A 346 -10.40 5.19 15.99
N THR A 347 -9.67 4.34 16.70
CA THR A 347 -8.93 4.74 17.90
C THR A 347 -7.47 4.98 17.54
N LEU A 348 -6.93 6.14 17.92
CA LEU A 348 -5.51 6.46 17.86
C LEU A 348 -4.95 6.62 19.28
N THR A 349 -4.02 5.73 19.64
CA THR A 349 -3.22 5.83 20.86
C THR A 349 -1.80 6.24 20.48
N ALA A 350 -1.42 7.47 20.84
CA ALA A 350 -0.13 8.07 20.55
C ALA A 350 0.41 8.80 21.79
N ASN A 351 0.55 8.08 22.91
CA ASN A 351 0.90 8.66 24.21
C ASN A 351 2.31 9.29 24.26
N SER A 352 3.17 9.00 23.28
CA SER A 352 4.49 9.62 23.12
C SER A 352 4.47 10.91 22.31
N ALA A 353 3.37 11.22 21.60
CA ALA A 353 3.26 12.39 20.76
C ALA A 353 3.22 13.67 21.60
N THR A 354 3.99 14.67 21.18
CA THR A 354 4.01 16.03 21.75
C THR A 354 3.36 17.05 20.83
N SER A 355 3.33 16.77 19.52
CA SER A 355 2.64 17.59 18.52
C SER A 355 1.82 16.73 17.57
N MET A 356 0.62 17.19 17.23
CA MET A 356 -0.28 16.50 16.32
C MET A 356 -1.05 17.48 15.44
N SER A 357 -1.13 17.16 14.15
CA SER A 357 -2.06 17.80 13.21
C SER A 357 -3.10 16.80 12.74
N LEU A 358 -4.37 17.16 12.79
CA LEU A 358 -5.50 16.36 12.31
C LEU A 358 -6.13 17.07 11.10
N ASN A 359 -5.96 16.50 9.92
CA ASN A 359 -6.50 17.01 8.68
C ASN A 359 -7.67 16.14 8.23
N ILE A 360 -8.87 16.62 8.52
CA ILE A 360 -10.12 15.95 8.16
C ILE A 360 -10.61 16.54 6.84
N ASN A 361 -10.66 15.70 5.81
CA ASN A 361 -11.08 16.12 4.48
C ASN A 361 -12.60 16.29 4.39
N ALA A 362 -13.04 16.91 3.30
CA ALA A 362 -14.46 17.18 3.08
C ALA A 362 -15.20 15.85 2.87
N GLU A 363 -16.24 15.63 3.66
CA GLU A 363 -17.14 14.48 3.55
C GLU A 363 -18.56 14.91 3.92
N LYS A 364 -19.57 14.18 3.43
CA LYS A 364 -21.00 14.47 3.65
C LYS A 364 -21.56 13.87 4.94
N THR A 365 -20.70 13.35 5.82
CA THR A 365 -21.13 12.73 7.07
C THR A 365 -20.26 13.22 8.22
N ALA A 366 -20.84 13.21 9.42
CA ALA A 366 -20.13 13.59 10.63
C ALA A 366 -19.02 12.57 10.93
N GLN A 367 -17.81 13.07 11.19
CA GLN A 367 -16.64 12.25 11.44
C GLN A 367 -16.30 12.24 12.94
N SER A 368 -15.65 11.17 13.41
CA SER A 368 -15.13 11.13 14.77
C SER A 368 -13.89 10.25 14.91
N LEU A 369 -12.99 10.64 15.82
CA LEU A 369 -11.76 9.93 16.16
C LEU A 369 -11.66 9.76 17.67
N LYS A 370 -11.39 8.55 18.17
CA LYS A 370 -10.99 8.39 19.57
C LYS A 370 -9.48 8.62 19.70
N LEU A 371 -9.06 9.57 20.53
CA LEU A 371 -7.67 9.98 20.70
C LEU A 371 -7.21 9.81 22.16
N SER A 372 -6.11 9.07 22.33
CA SER A 372 -5.32 9.03 23.56
C SER A 372 -3.91 9.54 23.28
N ALA A 373 -3.57 10.71 23.80
CA ALA A 373 -2.27 11.34 23.57
C ALA A 373 -1.83 12.13 24.82
N THR A 374 -1.52 11.41 25.89
CA THR A 374 -1.32 11.99 27.24
C THR A 374 -0.16 12.99 27.37
N LYS A 375 0.76 13.06 26.40
CA LYS A 375 1.90 14.01 26.36
C LYS A 375 1.73 15.12 25.32
N LEU A 376 0.59 15.16 24.63
CA LEU A 376 0.35 16.10 23.55
C LEU A 376 0.32 17.53 24.09
N LYS A 377 1.15 18.41 23.54
CA LYS A 377 1.20 19.83 23.90
C LYS A 377 0.59 20.70 22.83
N ASP A 378 0.74 20.32 21.57
CA ASP A 378 0.26 21.07 20.41
C ASP A 378 -0.72 20.22 19.61
N LEU A 379 -1.96 20.69 19.44
CA LEU A 379 -2.96 20.06 18.58
C LEU A 379 -3.47 21.09 17.57
N ALA A 380 -3.23 20.81 16.29
CA ALA A 380 -3.85 21.53 15.19
C ALA A 380 -4.94 20.65 14.56
N VAL A 381 -6.10 21.23 14.26
CA VAL A 381 -7.21 20.56 13.60
C VAL A 381 -7.66 21.40 12.42
N VAL A 382 -7.69 20.80 11.24
CA VAL A 382 -8.31 21.34 10.05
C VAL A 382 -9.47 20.41 9.69
N ASN A 383 -10.68 20.83 10.03
CA ASN A 383 -11.90 20.08 9.74
C ASN A 383 -12.62 20.65 8.52
N LYS A 384 -12.61 19.92 7.40
CA LYS A 384 -13.41 20.23 6.21
C LYS A 384 -14.73 19.45 6.13
N SER A 385 -15.01 18.55 7.08
CA SER A 385 -16.33 17.90 7.17
C SER A 385 -17.36 18.92 7.63
N VAL A 386 -18.30 19.20 6.73
CA VAL A 386 -19.38 20.18 6.96
C VAL A 386 -20.43 19.69 7.96
N ASP A 387 -20.56 18.37 8.13
CA ASP A 387 -21.46 17.78 9.14
C ASP A 387 -20.79 17.59 10.49
N GLY A 388 -19.48 17.87 10.56
CA GLY A 388 -18.73 18.05 11.79
C GLY A 388 -17.67 16.98 12.03
N PHE A 389 -16.82 17.28 13.02
CA PHE A 389 -15.77 16.41 13.48
C PHE A 389 -15.72 16.41 15.02
N THR A 390 -15.74 15.22 15.62
CA THR A 390 -15.67 15.05 17.07
C THR A 390 -14.44 14.25 17.47
N ILE A 391 -13.64 14.80 18.37
CA ILE A 391 -12.57 14.04 19.04
C ILE A 391 -13.16 13.44 20.33
N LYS A 392 -13.09 12.13 20.45
CA LYS A 392 -13.43 11.39 21.67
C LYS A 392 -12.16 11.01 22.42
N GLY A 393 -12.28 10.72 23.71
CA GLY A 393 -11.15 10.22 24.49
C GLY A 393 -11.52 9.93 25.93
N ASP A 394 -10.57 9.46 26.72
CA ASP A 394 -10.79 9.40 28.16
C ASP A 394 -10.76 10.84 28.73
N ALA A 395 -11.41 11.07 29.87
CA ALA A 395 -11.66 12.43 30.38
C ALA A 395 -10.41 13.31 30.51
N ASN A 396 -9.25 12.70 30.74
CA ASN A 396 -7.94 13.32 30.96
C ASN A 396 -6.92 13.03 29.84
N SER A 397 -7.36 12.49 28.69
CA SER A 397 -6.44 12.05 27.64
C SER A 397 -5.64 13.17 26.98
N LEU A 398 -6.05 14.43 27.18
CA LEU A 398 -5.45 15.66 26.65
C LEU A 398 -5.09 16.69 27.74
N ASP A 399 -4.95 16.29 29.01
CA ASP A 399 -4.64 17.22 30.11
C ASP A 399 -3.32 17.99 29.91
N ALA A 400 -2.38 17.46 29.13
CA ALA A 400 -1.10 18.11 28.82
C ALA A 400 -1.18 19.14 27.68
N LEU A 401 -2.32 19.26 27.00
CA LEU A 401 -2.48 20.10 25.81
C LEU A 401 -2.34 21.58 26.18
N SER A 402 -1.31 22.24 25.65
CA SER A 402 -1.04 23.67 25.87
C SER A 402 -1.64 24.55 24.77
N ASN A 403 -1.58 24.09 23.52
CA ASN A 403 -1.99 24.88 22.36
C ASN A 403 -3.00 24.08 21.53
N LEU A 404 -4.20 24.64 21.37
CA LEU A 404 -5.24 24.11 20.50
C LEU A 404 -5.50 25.10 19.38
N ASN A 405 -5.30 24.67 18.12
CA ASN A 405 -5.65 25.46 16.94
C ASN A 405 -6.67 24.70 16.10
N VAL A 406 -7.84 25.30 15.84
CA VAL A 406 -8.92 24.67 15.08
C VAL A 406 -9.38 25.60 13.96
N THR A 407 -9.41 25.07 12.74
CA THR A 407 -10.13 25.65 11.61
C THR A 407 -11.18 24.64 11.17
N THR A 408 -12.45 25.04 11.14
CA THR A 408 -13.56 24.11 10.89
C THR A 408 -14.60 24.65 9.91
N ASP A 409 -15.04 23.82 8.97
CA ASP A 409 -16.18 24.06 8.07
C ASP A 409 -17.51 23.55 8.64
N GLY A 410 -17.47 22.56 9.55
CA GLY A 410 -18.63 22.06 10.28
C GLY A 410 -18.52 22.32 11.78
N LYS A 411 -19.32 21.59 12.57
CA LYS A 411 -19.17 21.58 14.03
C LYS A 411 -17.89 20.84 14.44
N PHE A 412 -17.01 21.48 15.21
CA PHE A 412 -15.93 20.80 15.92
C PHE A 412 -16.29 20.66 17.41
N SER A 413 -16.07 19.48 17.99
CA SER A 413 -16.26 19.28 19.42
C SER A 413 -15.36 18.20 20.03
N PHE A 414 -15.19 18.28 21.33
CA PHE A 414 -14.77 17.15 22.14
C PHE A 414 -16.00 16.44 22.72
N ASP A 415 -15.97 15.10 22.71
CA ASP A 415 -16.91 14.24 23.43
C ASP A 415 -16.11 13.41 24.43
N THR A 416 -16.70 13.11 25.59
CA THR A 416 -16.10 12.43 26.75
C THR A 416 -14.86 13.07 27.40
N ILE A 417 -14.08 13.88 26.68
CA ILE A 417 -13.02 14.75 27.21
C ILE A 417 -13.68 15.96 27.86
N THR A 418 -13.74 15.99 29.19
CA THR A 418 -14.54 16.95 29.97
C THR A 418 -13.89 18.33 30.11
N GLY A 419 -12.57 18.43 29.85
CA GLY A 419 -11.86 19.71 29.89
C GLY A 419 -10.42 19.60 29.40
N LEU A 420 -9.80 20.75 29.17
CA LEU A 420 -8.43 20.91 28.69
C LEU A 420 -7.60 21.57 29.79
N VAL A 421 -7.18 20.77 30.78
CA VAL A 421 -6.58 21.26 32.04
C VAL A 421 -5.31 22.09 31.81
N GLY A 422 -4.44 21.66 30.90
CA GLY A 422 -3.14 22.28 30.64
C GLY A 422 -3.14 23.35 29.56
N VAL A 423 -4.31 23.82 29.09
CA VAL A 423 -4.35 24.75 27.95
C VAL A 423 -3.88 26.14 28.33
N SER A 424 -3.13 26.76 27.42
CA SER A 424 -2.64 28.15 27.52
C SER A 424 -3.17 28.98 26.35
N THR A 425 -3.17 28.43 25.14
CA THR A 425 -3.69 29.11 23.96
C THR A 425 -4.72 28.25 23.24
N VAL A 426 -5.88 28.84 22.93
CA VAL A 426 -6.92 28.26 22.09
C VAL A 426 -7.21 29.24 20.95
N THR A 427 -7.02 28.80 19.71
CA THR A 427 -7.34 29.57 18.51
C THR A 427 -8.37 28.83 17.68
N LEU A 428 -9.51 29.46 17.43
CA LEU A 428 -10.65 28.86 16.74
C LEU A 428 -11.04 29.73 15.53
N SER A 429 -11.29 29.10 14.40
CA SER A 429 -11.66 29.79 13.17
C SER A 429 -12.61 28.96 12.31
N GLY A 430 -13.41 29.65 11.51
CA GLY A 430 -14.27 29.05 10.51
C GLY A 430 -14.72 30.09 9.47
N ALA A 431 -15.15 29.62 8.30
CA ALA A 431 -15.68 30.49 7.25
C ALA A 431 -17.00 30.00 6.66
N ASN A 432 -17.31 28.71 6.86
CA ASN A 432 -18.54 28.08 6.40
C ASN A 432 -19.72 28.47 7.30
N ASP A 433 -20.92 28.49 6.75
CA ASP A 433 -22.13 28.83 7.51
C ASP A 433 -22.45 27.81 8.60
N LYS A 434 -21.94 26.58 8.47
CA LYS A 434 -22.03 25.51 9.49
C LYS A 434 -20.87 25.49 10.48
N SER A 435 -19.88 26.38 10.35
CA SER A 435 -18.72 26.42 11.25
C SER A 435 -19.15 26.72 12.69
N ALA A 436 -19.03 25.73 13.58
CA ALA A 436 -19.32 25.85 15.00
C ALA A 436 -18.24 25.16 15.83
N VAL A 437 -18.07 25.60 17.08
CA VAL A 437 -17.15 24.95 18.03
C VAL A 437 -17.85 24.76 19.39
N THR A 438 -17.75 23.56 19.96
CA THR A 438 -18.15 23.27 21.34
C THR A 438 -16.95 22.69 22.11
N LEU A 439 -16.50 23.41 23.14
CA LEU A 439 -15.43 22.96 24.04
C LEU A 439 -15.97 22.76 25.47
N GLY A 440 -15.35 21.82 26.19
CA GLY A 440 -15.55 21.67 27.63
C GLY A 440 -14.88 22.78 28.44
N ASN A 441 -14.50 22.47 29.68
CA ASN A 441 -13.79 23.42 30.53
C ASN A 441 -12.38 23.70 30.01
N LEU A 442 -11.88 24.92 30.17
CA LEU A 442 -10.50 25.32 29.87
C LEU A 442 -9.76 25.60 31.18
N GLY A 443 -8.61 24.96 31.36
CA GLY A 443 -7.80 25.13 32.56
C GLY A 443 -8.32 24.42 33.81
N SER A 444 -7.77 24.80 34.96
CA SER A 444 -8.22 24.40 36.30
C SER A 444 -7.75 25.41 37.36
N ASP A 445 -8.29 25.32 38.57
CA ASP A 445 -7.85 26.09 39.75
C ASP A 445 -6.42 25.75 40.23
N LYS A 446 -5.77 24.75 39.61
CA LYS A 446 -4.42 24.29 39.96
C LYS A 446 -3.33 24.84 39.04
N VAL A 447 -3.67 25.29 37.83
CA VAL A 447 -2.68 25.74 36.84
C VAL A 447 -2.38 27.23 36.98
N THR A 448 -1.12 27.62 36.75
CA THR A 448 -0.63 29.00 36.91
C THR A 448 -0.47 29.75 35.59
N GLN A 449 -0.49 29.05 34.48
CA GLN A 449 -0.42 29.64 33.14
C GLN A 449 -1.66 30.49 32.84
N GLY A 450 -1.49 31.57 32.10
CA GLY A 450 -2.64 32.29 31.56
C GLY A 450 -3.36 31.48 30.48
N ILE A 451 -4.61 31.85 30.21
CA ILE A 451 -5.43 31.26 29.13
C ILE A 451 -5.80 32.36 28.15
N ALA A 452 -5.42 32.19 26.88
CA ALA A 452 -5.81 33.03 25.76
C ALA A 452 -6.76 32.25 24.84
N LEU A 453 -8.01 32.68 24.73
CA LEU A 453 -8.99 32.15 23.78
C LEU A 453 -9.22 33.18 22.67
N ASN A 454 -8.88 32.84 21.43
CA ASN A 454 -9.13 33.66 20.26
C ASN A 454 -10.08 32.91 19.32
N ALA A 455 -11.26 33.46 19.06
CA ALA A 455 -12.23 32.85 18.13
C ALA A 455 -12.66 33.85 17.06
N SER A 456 -12.76 33.37 15.81
CA SER A 456 -13.29 34.20 14.72
C SER A 456 -14.06 33.41 13.66
N GLY A 457 -15.01 34.07 12.99
CA GLY A 457 -15.70 33.51 11.82
C GLY A 457 -16.60 32.30 12.08
N LEU A 458 -16.85 31.94 13.34
CA LEU A 458 -17.74 30.84 13.71
C LEU A 458 -19.20 31.25 13.50
N LYS A 459 -19.74 30.92 12.32
CA LYS A 459 -21.06 31.39 11.87
C LYS A 459 -22.24 30.63 12.47
N ALA A 460 -22.04 29.38 12.85
CA ALA A 460 -23.04 28.55 13.54
C ALA A 460 -22.87 28.56 15.08
N GLY A 461 -21.85 29.24 15.59
CA GLY A 461 -21.72 29.60 17.01
C GLY A 461 -20.53 28.96 17.74
N LEU A 462 -20.36 29.40 18.99
CA LEU A 462 -19.32 28.98 19.92
C LEU A 462 -19.96 28.66 21.27
N GLU A 463 -19.63 27.49 21.83
CA GLU A 463 -19.90 27.16 23.22
C GLU A 463 -18.61 26.71 23.90
N VAL A 464 -18.28 27.33 25.03
CA VAL A 464 -17.14 26.97 25.87
C VAL A 464 -17.63 26.79 27.30
N GLY A 465 -17.15 25.74 27.98
CA GLY A 465 -17.39 25.52 29.40
C GLY A 465 -16.74 26.57 30.30
N ASN A 466 -16.50 26.21 31.56
CA ASN A 466 -15.84 27.12 32.50
C ASN A 466 -14.37 27.32 32.12
N THR A 467 -13.87 28.55 32.26
CA THR A 467 -12.46 28.89 32.08
C THR A 467 -11.86 29.24 33.44
N VAL A 468 -10.96 28.41 33.95
CA VAL A 468 -10.39 28.58 35.29
C VAL A 468 -8.87 28.49 35.24
N THR A 469 -8.18 29.44 35.85
CA THR A 469 -6.73 29.38 36.05
C THR A 469 -6.34 30.32 37.19
N LYS A 470 -5.16 30.14 37.80
CA LYS A 470 -4.57 31.17 38.65
C LYS A 470 -4.12 32.37 37.82
N GLY A 471 -3.56 32.12 36.63
CA GLY A 471 -3.04 33.15 35.74
C GLY A 471 -4.12 34.02 35.09
N SER A 472 -3.70 34.91 34.19
CA SER A 472 -4.62 35.80 33.47
C SER A 472 -5.49 35.06 32.46
N ILE A 473 -6.75 35.47 32.31
CA ILE A 473 -7.67 34.99 31.27
C ILE A 473 -7.89 36.11 30.25
N ASN A 474 -7.62 35.85 28.98
CA ASN A 474 -7.84 36.76 27.87
C ASN A 474 -8.70 36.08 26.80
N ILE A 475 -9.91 36.59 26.55
CA ILE A 475 -10.84 36.05 25.57
C ILE A 475 -11.10 37.10 24.50
N ASN A 476 -10.86 36.76 23.23
CA ASN A 476 -11.06 37.61 22.07
C ASN A 476 -12.00 36.93 21.08
N LEU A 477 -13.21 37.45 20.91
CA LEU A 477 -14.22 36.95 19.99
C LEU A 477 -14.43 37.97 18.87
N ASN A 478 -14.24 37.57 17.61
CA ASN A 478 -14.27 38.50 16.47
C ASN A 478 -15.11 37.98 15.29
N ALA A 479 -15.94 38.81 14.70
CA ALA A 479 -16.64 38.55 13.44
C ALA A 479 -17.37 37.18 13.42
N MET A 480 -18.27 36.95 14.38
CA MET A 480 -19.08 35.73 14.48
C MET A 480 -20.54 36.06 14.19
N SER A 481 -21.20 35.30 13.33
CA SER A 481 -22.64 35.48 13.10
C SER A 481 -23.53 34.64 14.01
N GLY A 482 -23.00 33.55 14.59
CA GLY A 482 -23.72 32.68 15.51
C GLY A 482 -23.61 33.14 16.96
N ASP A 483 -24.32 32.43 17.85
CA ASP A 483 -24.28 32.68 19.28
C ASP A 483 -22.88 32.39 19.86
N ALA A 484 -22.51 33.13 20.90
CA ALA A 484 -21.25 32.97 21.61
C ALA A 484 -21.54 32.81 23.11
N LYS A 485 -21.44 31.57 23.60
CA LYS A 485 -21.73 31.21 24.99
C LYS A 485 -20.46 30.77 25.71
N LEU A 486 -20.13 31.47 26.78
CA LEU A 486 -19.01 31.16 27.66
C LEU A 486 -19.55 30.71 29.03
N GLY A 487 -18.91 29.73 29.64
CA GLY A 487 -19.16 29.36 31.04
C GLY A 487 -18.69 30.43 32.02
N ALA A 488 -18.55 30.05 33.30
CA ALA A 488 -17.94 30.92 34.29
C ALA A 488 -16.44 31.11 34.00
N ALA A 489 -15.91 32.31 34.23
CA ALA A 489 -14.48 32.61 34.10
C ALA A 489 -13.90 33.01 35.46
N ASN A 490 -12.86 32.33 35.92
CA ASN A 490 -12.21 32.57 37.21
C ASN A 490 -10.69 32.65 37.07
N SER A 491 -10.14 33.87 37.13
CA SER A 491 -8.70 34.14 37.25
C SER A 491 -8.35 34.35 38.73
N GLU A 492 -7.73 33.36 39.38
CA GLU A 492 -7.61 33.37 40.85
C GLU A 492 -6.59 34.37 41.39
N THR A 493 -5.55 34.73 40.61
CA THR A 493 -4.52 35.67 41.05
C THR A 493 -4.38 36.90 40.17
N ASP A 494 -4.83 36.84 38.92
CA ASP A 494 -4.53 37.88 37.92
C ASP A 494 -5.81 38.54 37.35
N ASN A 495 -5.73 38.95 36.07
CA ASN A 495 -6.74 39.70 35.35
C ASN A 495 -7.63 38.79 34.49
N LEU A 496 -8.88 39.21 34.32
CA LEU A 496 -9.81 38.67 33.34
C LEU A 496 -10.15 39.76 32.32
N SER A 497 -9.88 39.49 31.04
CA SER A 497 -10.23 40.37 29.92
C SER A 497 -11.07 39.61 28.90
N ILE A 498 -12.22 40.17 28.52
CA ILE A 498 -13.07 39.66 27.44
C ILE A 498 -13.31 40.79 26.44
N SER A 499 -12.87 40.60 25.21
CA SER A 499 -13.10 41.49 24.08
C SER A 499 -13.99 40.80 23.05
N VAL A 500 -15.16 41.38 22.79
CA VAL A 500 -16.15 40.88 21.84
C VAL A 500 -16.38 41.93 20.78
N ASN A 501 -16.06 41.61 19.53
CA ASN A 501 -16.18 42.53 18.41
C ASN A 501 -16.89 41.89 17.22
N GLY A 502 -18.11 42.34 16.91
CA GLY A 502 -18.87 41.87 15.76
C GLY A 502 -19.43 40.46 15.96
N VAL A 503 -20.09 40.22 17.10
CA VAL A 503 -20.91 39.03 17.34
C VAL A 503 -22.37 39.37 17.03
N GLU A 504 -22.91 38.81 15.95
CA GLU A 504 -24.30 39.07 15.52
C GLU A 504 -25.34 38.19 16.23
N GLY A 505 -24.92 37.03 16.74
CA GLY A 505 -25.75 36.18 17.59
C GLY A 505 -25.82 36.70 19.03
N LYS A 506 -26.41 35.89 19.91
CA LYS A 506 -26.46 36.18 21.34
C LYS A 506 -25.10 35.89 22.00
N PHE A 507 -24.56 36.86 22.70
CA PHE A 507 -23.43 36.67 23.60
C PHE A 507 -23.95 36.35 25.02
N GLU A 508 -23.42 35.29 25.64
CA GLU A 508 -23.75 34.90 27.01
C GLU A 508 -22.47 34.52 27.76
N THR A 509 -22.39 34.88 29.05
CA THR A 509 -21.31 34.44 29.94
C THR A 509 -21.84 33.99 31.29
N GLY A 510 -21.15 33.04 31.92
CA GLY A 510 -21.36 32.71 33.33
C GLY A 510 -20.79 33.77 34.28
N ALA A 511 -20.63 33.41 35.55
CA ALA A 511 -20.03 34.30 36.54
C ALA A 511 -18.58 34.65 36.17
N LEU A 512 -18.22 35.93 36.28
CA LEU A 512 -16.88 36.44 36.01
C LEU A 512 -16.19 36.81 37.33
N LYS A 513 -15.01 36.24 37.59
CA LYS A 513 -14.21 36.48 38.79
C LYS A 513 -12.74 36.67 38.42
N ALA A 514 -12.13 37.71 38.97
CA ALA A 514 -10.69 37.95 38.90
C ALA A 514 -10.21 38.56 40.22
N ALA A 515 -8.99 38.23 40.65
CA ALA A 515 -8.41 38.84 41.85
C ALA A 515 -7.89 40.26 41.60
N ALA A 516 -7.36 40.54 40.42
CA ALA A 516 -6.80 41.85 40.09
C ALA A 516 -7.81 42.79 39.40
N SER A 517 -8.26 42.44 38.20
CA SER A 517 -9.25 43.25 37.45
C SER A 517 -10.09 42.41 36.49
N THR A 518 -11.32 42.85 36.23
CA THR A 518 -12.20 42.27 35.21
C THR A 518 -12.58 43.36 34.20
N THR A 519 -12.26 43.13 32.93
CA THR A 519 -12.58 44.03 31.81
C THR A 519 -13.42 43.28 30.78
N VAL A 520 -14.57 43.85 30.41
CA VAL A 520 -15.43 43.34 29.34
C VAL A 520 -15.70 44.46 28.35
N SER A 521 -15.25 44.26 27.11
CA SER A 521 -15.40 45.21 26.01
C SER A 521 -16.30 44.62 24.94
N LEU A 522 -17.46 45.24 24.71
CA LEU A 522 -18.44 44.80 23.72
C LEU A 522 -18.55 45.85 22.61
N THR A 523 -18.29 45.45 21.38
CA THR A 523 -18.38 46.30 20.19
C THR A 523 -19.17 45.57 19.10
N ASN A 524 -20.17 46.24 18.51
CA ASN A 524 -21.01 45.68 17.45
C ASN A 524 -21.65 44.32 17.81
N VAL A 525 -22.20 44.20 19.03
CA VAL A 525 -22.90 43.00 19.50
C VAL A 525 -24.41 43.22 19.42
N LYS A 526 -25.17 42.32 18.77
CA LYS A 526 -26.63 42.49 18.57
C LYS A 526 -27.48 42.03 19.77
N GLY A 527 -26.95 41.17 20.65
CA GLY A 527 -27.56 40.81 21.94
C GLY A 527 -26.50 40.27 22.91
N ALA A 528 -26.41 40.82 24.12
CA ALA A 528 -25.40 40.49 25.13
C ALA A 528 -26.01 40.34 26.53
#